data_AF-A0A351ARF0-F1
#
_entry.id   AF-A0A351ARF0-F1
#
_cell.length_a   1.000
_cell.length_b   1.000
_cell.length_c   1.000
_cell.angle_alpha   90.00
_cell.angle_beta   90.00
_cell.angle_gamma   90.00
#
_symmetry.space_group_name_H-M   'P 1'
#
loop_
_entity.id
_entity.type
_entity.pdbx_description
1 polymer ?
#
loop_
_entity_poly.entity_id
_entity_poly.type
_entity_poly.pdbx_seq_one_letter_code
_entity_poly.pdbx_strand_id
1 'polypeptide(L)'
;MELYEYARPRLMAGKKILYVHGFASSGQNGSVKTLRLLMPEATVLAPDLPVEPSDAMNLLMNMTASDKPDLVIGTSMGAMYAEMLYGVDRILVNPAFQLADTLLKNNGLGRQEYHNPRQDGETSFLVTKTLLEHFREVSSHCFERASEDQDKVFGLYGVHDTLVHTFDLFCEHYP
;
A
#
# COMPACT_ATOMS: atom_id res chain seq x y z
N MET A 1 23.48 -3.37 -15.57
CA MET A 1 23.52 -2.21 -14.66
C MET A 1 23.21 -2.71 -13.27
N GLU A 2 24.15 -2.56 -12.35
CA GLU A 2 23.88 -2.86 -10.95
C GLU A 2 23.01 -1.74 -10.38
N LEU A 3 21.94 -2.10 -9.67
CA LEU A 3 21.00 -1.15 -9.04
C LEU A 3 21.71 -0.08 -8.17
N TYR A 4 22.92 -0.37 -7.68
CA TYR A 4 23.77 0.55 -6.93
C TYR A 4 24.09 1.86 -7.66
N GLU A 5 24.21 1.85 -8.99
CA GLU A 5 24.49 3.08 -9.78
C GLU A 5 23.34 4.09 -9.68
N TYR A 6 22.14 3.61 -9.32
CA TYR A 6 20.95 4.44 -9.14
C TYR A 6 20.74 4.87 -7.68
N ALA A 7 21.62 4.48 -6.76
CA ALA A 7 21.50 4.90 -5.37
C ALA A 7 21.50 6.43 -5.28
N ARG A 8 20.63 6.94 -4.40
CA ARG A 8 20.51 8.35 -4.03
C ARG A 8 20.61 8.44 -2.50
N PRO A 9 21.80 8.25 -1.90
CA PRO A 9 21.93 8.15 -0.44
C PRO A 9 21.34 9.33 0.32
N ARG A 10 21.51 10.55 -0.21
CA ARG A 10 20.98 11.78 0.42
C ARG A 10 19.49 11.98 0.23
N LEU A 11 18.84 11.26 -0.69
CA LEU A 11 17.39 11.36 -0.87
C LEU A 11 16.71 10.72 0.35
N MET A 12 15.84 11.49 1.01
CA MET A 12 15.17 11.07 2.25
C MET A 12 16.12 10.71 3.41
N ALA A 13 17.34 11.26 3.42
CA ALA A 13 18.30 11.02 4.50
C ALA A 13 17.75 11.47 5.86
N GLY A 14 17.80 10.58 6.86
CA GLY A 14 17.26 10.80 8.19
C GLY A 14 15.73 10.82 8.27
N LYS A 15 15.03 10.52 7.16
CA LYS A 15 13.57 10.50 7.07
C LYS A 15 13.04 9.08 7.20
N LYS A 16 11.77 8.97 7.59
CA LYS A 16 11.05 7.69 7.71
C LYS A 16 10.07 7.52 6.56
N ILE A 17 10.11 6.36 5.92
CA ILE A 17 9.17 5.94 4.88
C ILE A 17 8.38 4.76 5.43
N LEU A 18 7.06 4.88 5.52
CA LEU A 18 6.16 3.75 5.77
C LEU A 18 5.73 3.16 4.42
N TYR A 19 6.18 1.95 4.13
CA TYR A 19 5.80 1.22 2.92
C TYR A 19 4.65 0.25 3.22
N VAL A 20 3.55 0.38 2.49
CA VAL A 20 2.33 -0.42 2.63
C VAL A 20 2.19 -1.32 1.40
N HIS A 21 2.33 -2.63 1.61
CA HIS A 21 2.37 -3.61 0.53
C HIS A 21 0.98 -3.98 -0.01
N GLY A 22 0.95 -4.51 -1.24
CA GLY A 22 -0.26 -4.99 -1.89
C GLY A 22 -0.82 -6.30 -1.34
N PHE A 23 -1.96 -6.74 -1.90
CA PHE A 23 -2.62 -7.98 -1.54
C PHE A 23 -1.69 -9.19 -1.72
N ALA A 24 -1.78 -10.16 -0.79
CA ALA A 24 -0.94 -11.36 -0.77
C ALA A 24 0.59 -11.11 -0.79
N SER A 25 1.06 -9.89 -0.48
CA SER A 25 2.48 -9.58 -0.33
C SER A 25 2.90 -9.54 1.15
N SER A 26 4.11 -9.05 1.41
CA SER A 26 4.65 -8.85 2.75
C SER A 26 5.57 -7.63 2.78
N GLY A 27 5.97 -7.18 3.97
CA GLY A 27 6.97 -6.14 4.20
C GLY A 27 8.38 -6.52 3.75
N GLN A 28 8.59 -7.74 3.26
CA GLN A 28 9.87 -8.25 2.77
C GLN A 28 9.94 -8.34 1.24
N ASN A 29 8.97 -7.76 0.53
CA ASN A 29 8.91 -7.79 -0.93
C ASN A 29 10.08 -7.07 -1.62
N GLY A 30 10.21 -7.26 -2.94
CA GLY A 30 11.29 -6.70 -3.75
C GLY A 30 11.37 -5.17 -3.72
N SER A 31 10.23 -4.48 -3.72
CA SER A 31 10.19 -3.01 -3.68
C SER A 31 10.79 -2.46 -2.38
N VAL A 32 10.50 -3.08 -1.24
CA VAL A 32 11.10 -2.68 0.05
C VAL A 32 12.61 -2.86 0.03
N LYS A 33 13.11 -3.96 -0.52
CA LYS A 33 14.56 -4.19 -0.68
C LYS A 33 15.18 -3.14 -1.60
N THR A 34 14.53 -2.81 -2.71
CA THR A 34 14.98 -1.77 -3.64
C THR A 34 14.99 -0.39 -2.99
N LEU A 35 13.96 -0.01 -2.21
CA LEU A 35 13.94 1.26 -1.49
C LEU A 35 15.09 1.38 -0.50
N ARG A 36 15.35 0.33 0.29
CA ARG A 36 16.49 0.29 1.23
C ARG A 36 17.84 0.36 0.52
N LEU A 37 17.95 -0.25 -0.65
CA LEU A 37 19.17 -0.23 -1.48
C LEU A 37 19.41 1.16 -2.09
N LEU A 38 18.38 1.79 -2.64
CA LEU A 38 18.49 3.05 -3.36
C LEU A 38 18.52 4.27 -2.43
N MET A 39 17.89 4.18 -1.25
CA MET A 39 17.85 5.25 -0.24
C MET A 39 18.34 4.72 1.12
N PRO A 40 19.64 4.36 1.24
CA PRO A 40 20.17 3.71 2.43
C PRO A 40 20.19 4.59 3.70
N GLU A 41 20.11 5.92 3.56
CA GLU A 41 20.05 6.84 4.71
C GLU A 41 18.60 7.13 5.17
N ALA A 42 17.60 6.58 4.48
CA ALA A 42 16.20 6.61 4.90
C ALA A 42 15.87 5.38 5.76
N THR A 43 14.96 5.53 6.71
CA THR A 43 14.42 4.42 7.49
C THR A 43 13.14 3.90 6.84
N VAL A 44 13.18 2.69 6.28
CA VAL A 44 12.00 2.06 5.63
C VAL A 44 11.30 1.10 6.59
N LEU A 45 10.17 1.55 7.12
CA LEU A 45 9.21 0.77 7.91
C LEU A 45 8.29 0.02 6.94
N ALA A 46 8.22 -1.31 7.05
CA ALA A 46 7.39 -2.14 6.17
C ALA A 46 6.85 -3.32 6.98
N PRO A 47 5.71 -3.16 7.68
CA PRO A 47 5.10 -4.24 8.43
C PRO A 47 4.50 -5.27 7.47
N ASP A 48 4.33 -6.49 7.96
CA ASP A 48 3.39 -7.41 7.31
C ASP A 48 1.97 -7.05 7.75
N LEU A 49 1.07 -6.92 6.80
CA LEU A 49 -0.31 -6.53 7.09
C LEU A 49 -1.14 -7.75 7.53
N PRO A 50 -2.02 -7.61 8.54
CA PRO A 50 -3.10 -8.54 8.80
C PRO A 50 -3.97 -8.79 7.55
N VAL A 51 -4.58 -9.97 7.48
CA VAL A 51 -5.54 -10.29 6.40
C VAL A 51 -6.83 -9.49 6.57
N GLU A 52 -7.27 -9.30 7.82
CA GLU A 52 -8.47 -8.54 8.16
C GLU A 52 -8.25 -7.04 7.91
N PRO A 53 -9.03 -6.40 7.01
CA PRO A 53 -8.81 -5.01 6.61
C PRO A 53 -8.90 -3.99 7.75
N SER A 54 -9.80 -4.19 8.71
CA SER A 54 -9.92 -3.30 9.87
C SER A 54 -8.66 -3.35 10.75
N ASP A 55 -8.09 -4.54 10.94
CA ASP A 55 -6.87 -4.73 11.73
C ASP A 55 -5.66 -4.14 11.01
N ALA A 56 -5.59 -4.28 9.68
CA ALA A 56 -4.56 -3.63 8.87
C ALA A 56 -4.63 -2.11 8.98
N MET A 57 -5.82 -1.51 8.87
CA MET A 57 -5.99 -0.06 9.06
C MET A 57 -5.62 0.39 10.47
N ASN A 58 -6.06 -0.34 11.50
CA ASN A 58 -5.69 -0.04 12.89
C ASN A 58 -4.17 -0.06 13.11
N LEU A 59 -3.48 -1.07 12.58
CA LEU A 59 -2.02 -1.15 12.63
C LEU A 59 -1.37 0.05 11.95
N LEU A 60 -1.81 0.41 10.74
CA LEU A 60 -1.24 1.50 9.95
C LEU A 60 -1.49 2.88 10.59
N MET A 61 -2.68 3.12 11.12
CA MET A 61 -2.99 4.35 11.86
C MET A 61 -2.12 4.47 13.12
N ASN A 62 -1.97 3.38 13.87
CA ASN A 62 -1.12 3.35 15.06
C ASN A 62 0.35 3.65 14.71
N MET A 63 0.90 2.99 13.68
CA MET A 63 2.26 3.24 13.21
C MET A 63 2.43 4.68 12.70
N THR A 64 1.44 5.23 12.00
CA THR A 64 1.50 6.63 11.53
C THR A 64 1.56 7.59 12.72
N ALA A 65 0.79 7.33 13.78
CA ALA A 65 0.79 8.14 15.00
C ALA A 65 2.08 7.99 15.84
N SER A 66 2.58 6.76 16.01
CA SER A 66 3.75 6.45 16.84
C SER A 66 5.06 6.80 16.16
N ASP A 67 5.23 6.38 14.91
CA ASP A 67 6.49 6.49 14.20
C ASP A 67 6.63 7.79 13.44
N LYS A 68 5.51 8.47 13.14
CA LYS A 68 5.43 9.74 12.41
C LYS A 68 6.25 9.68 11.12
N PRO A 69 5.88 8.82 10.15
CA PRO A 69 6.59 8.74 8.87
C PRO A 69 6.54 10.10 8.17
N ASP A 70 7.63 10.47 7.51
CA ASP A 70 7.68 11.66 6.65
C ASP A 70 7.00 11.39 5.30
N LEU A 71 6.92 10.13 4.89
CA LEU A 71 6.30 9.69 3.64
C LEU A 71 5.65 8.32 3.82
N VAL A 72 4.45 8.15 3.29
CA VAL A 72 3.82 6.84 3.11
C VAL A 72 3.87 6.47 1.63
N ILE A 73 4.28 5.25 1.32
CA ILE A 73 4.22 4.69 -0.04
C ILE A 73 3.35 3.46 0.00
N GLY A 74 2.21 3.50 -0.67
CA GLY A 74 1.35 2.33 -0.84
C GLY A 74 1.42 1.79 -2.27
N THR A 75 1.28 0.48 -2.42
CA THR A 75 1.19 -0.18 -3.74
C THR A 75 -0.03 -1.09 -3.82
N SER A 76 -0.80 -1.03 -4.92
CA SER A 76 -2.00 -1.85 -5.11
C SER A 76 -2.99 -1.70 -3.93
N MET A 77 -3.37 -2.78 -3.25
CA MET A 77 -4.16 -2.73 -2.01
C MET A 77 -3.53 -1.83 -0.94
N GLY A 78 -2.20 -1.83 -0.80
CA GLY A 78 -1.54 -0.99 0.18
C GLY A 78 -1.69 0.51 -0.10
N ALA A 79 -1.89 0.89 -1.37
CA ALA A 79 -2.19 2.28 -1.74
C ALA A 79 -3.64 2.66 -1.43
N MET A 80 -4.59 1.72 -1.49
CA MET A 80 -5.94 1.94 -0.97
C MET A 80 -5.88 2.27 0.53
N TYR A 81 -5.13 1.50 1.33
CA TYR A 81 -4.95 1.81 2.74
C TYR A 81 -4.19 3.12 2.99
N ALA A 82 -3.11 3.35 2.23
CA ALA A 82 -2.31 4.57 2.38
C ALA A 82 -3.13 5.83 2.09
N GLU A 83 -4.07 5.79 1.14
CA GLU A 83 -4.97 6.92 0.86
C GLU A 83 -5.77 7.35 2.10
N MET A 84 -6.10 6.44 3.02
CA MET A 84 -6.81 6.76 4.26
C MET A 84 -5.91 7.20 5.42
N LEU A 85 -4.58 7.32 5.21
CA LEU A 85 -3.62 7.81 6.22
C LEU A 85 -3.41 9.33 6.10
N TYR A 86 -4.33 10.09 6.69
CA TYR A 86 -4.42 11.54 6.51
C TYR A 86 -3.28 12.37 7.12
N GLY A 87 -3.04 13.56 6.58
CA GLY A 87 -2.09 14.55 7.10
C GLY A 87 -0.60 14.28 6.81
N VAL A 88 -0.27 13.13 6.25
CA VAL A 88 1.09 12.75 5.83
C VAL A 88 1.19 12.70 4.31
N ASP A 89 2.38 13.01 3.78
CA ASP A 89 2.65 12.93 2.35
C ASP A 89 2.59 11.47 1.89
N ARG A 90 1.94 11.23 0.76
CA ARG A 90 1.58 9.90 0.26
C ARG A 90 1.88 9.75 -1.22
N ILE A 91 2.49 8.62 -1.57
CA ILE A 91 2.60 8.15 -2.95
C ILE A 91 1.76 6.88 -3.08
N LEU A 92 0.77 6.92 -3.95
CA LEU A 92 -0.16 5.83 -4.24
C LEU A 92 0.19 5.21 -5.59
N VAL A 93 0.78 4.02 -5.59
CA VAL A 93 1.18 3.32 -6.82
C VAL A 93 0.10 2.33 -7.22
N ASN A 94 -0.53 2.54 -8.38
CA ASN A 94 -1.64 1.73 -8.93
C ASN A 94 -2.68 1.33 -7.85
N PRO A 95 -3.33 2.29 -7.18
CA PRO A 95 -4.19 2.00 -6.04
C PRO A 95 -5.40 1.15 -6.36
N ALA A 96 -5.55 0.04 -5.63
CA ALA A 96 -6.65 -0.90 -5.80
C ALA A 96 -7.87 -0.50 -4.94
N PHE A 97 -8.44 0.70 -5.18
CA PHE A 97 -9.61 1.21 -4.44
C PHE A 97 -10.84 0.29 -4.53
N GLN A 98 -10.90 -0.58 -5.53
CA GLN A 98 -11.99 -1.53 -5.76
C GLN A 98 -11.53 -2.99 -5.61
N LEU A 99 -10.60 -3.26 -4.68
CA LEU A 99 -9.97 -4.58 -4.52
C LEU A 99 -10.97 -5.74 -4.44
N ALA A 100 -12.04 -5.60 -3.66
CA ALA A 100 -13.01 -6.67 -3.46
C ALA A 100 -13.66 -7.12 -4.79
N ASP A 101 -13.97 -6.16 -5.66
CA ASP A 101 -14.55 -6.43 -6.98
C ASP A 101 -13.51 -7.00 -7.94
N THR A 102 -12.26 -6.53 -7.87
CA THR A 102 -11.14 -7.11 -8.63
C THR A 102 -10.89 -8.57 -8.24
N LEU A 103 -10.89 -8.89 -6.95
CA LEU A 103 -10.74 -10.27 -6.47
C LEU A 103 -11.91 -11.15 -6.94
N LEU A 104 -13.14 -10.66 -6.82
CA LEU A 104 -14.32 -11.42 -7.23
C LEU A 104 -14.32 -11.72 -8.74
N LYS A 105 -14.00 -10.73 -9.59
CA LYS A 105 -13.91 -10.87 -11.06
C LYS A 105 -12.83 -11.86 -11.50
N ASN A 106 -11.75 -11.99 -10.72
CA ASN A 106 -10.60 -12.83 -11.04
C ASN A 106 -10.59 -14.17 -10.28
N ASN A 107 -11.74 -14.65 -9.79
CA ASN A 107 -11.86 -15.92 -9.05
C ASN A 107 -10.95 -15.99 -7.80
N GLY A 108 -10.73 -14.87 -7.10
CA GLY A 108 -9.87 -14.75 -5.93
C GLY A 108 -10.43 -15.33 -4.62
N LEU A 109 -11.58 -16.02 -4.66
CA LEU A 109 -12.12 -16.72 -3.49
C LEU A 109 -11.33 -17.99 -3.18
N GLY A 110 -11.29 -18.40 -1.92
CA GLY A 110 -10.58 -19.58 -1.46
C GLY A 110 -9.15 -19.29 -1.02
N ARG A 111 -8.31 -20.33 -1.00
CA ARG A 111 -6.94 -20.26 -0.50
C ARG A 111 -6.08 -19.41 -1.45
N GLN A 112 -5.43 -18.39 -0.90
CA GLN A 112 -4.45 -17.55 -1.57
C GLN A 112 -3.07 -17.77 -0.94
N GLU A 113 -2.03 -17.80 -1.77
CA GLU A 113 -0.64 -17.94 -1.31
C GLU A 113 0.01 -16.57 -1.20
N TYR A 114 0.78 -16.34 -0.15
CA TYR A 114 1.63 -15.15 -0.08
C TYR A 114 2.76 -15.25 -1.11
N HIS A 115 3.01 -14.15 -1.82
CA HIS A 115 4.05 -14.05 -2.83
C HIS A 115 5.45 -13.82 -2.24
N ASN A 116 5.51 -13.50 -0.95
CA ASN A 116 6.74 -13.17 -0.23
C ASN A 116 6.68 -13.79 1.17
N PRO A 117 7.83 -14.19 1.75
CA PRO A 117 7.87 -14.68 3.13
C PRO A 117 7.31 -13.65 4.11
N ARG A 118 6.54 -14.13 5.09
CA ARG A 118 6.04 -13.33 6.21
C ARG A 118 6.88 -13.53 7.47
N GLN A 119 6.83 -12.55 8.36
CA GLN A 119 7.47 -12.55 9.67
C GLN A 119 6.85 -13.60 10.61
N ASP A 120 5.55 -13.82 10.49
CA ASP A 120 4.79 -14.84 11.25
C ASP A 120 4.99 -16.27 10.69
N GLY A 121 5.65 -16.41 9.54
CA GLY A 121 5.88 -17.70 8.87
C GLY A 121 4.67 -18.24 8.11
N GLU A 122 3.54 -17.53 8.08
CA GLU A 122 2.37 -17.95 7.31
C GLU A 122 2.66 -17.90 5.80
N THR A 123 2.19 -18.93 5.10
CA THR A 123 2.41 -19.09 3.66
C THR A 123 1.17 -18.79 2.83
N SER A 124 0.00 -18.74 3.47
CA SER A 124 -1.29 -18.61 2.80
C SER A 124 -2.37 -18.06 3.72
N PHE A 125 -3.50 -17.67 3.14
CA PHE A 125 -4.69 -17.26 3.86
C PHE A 125 -5.96 -17.61 3.07
N LEU A 126 -7.12 -17.54 3.70
CA LEU A 126 -8.40 -17.84 3.07
C LEU A 126 -9.15 -16.55 2.74
N VAL A 127 -9.56 -16.40 1.47
CA VAL A 127 -10.47 -15.33 1.05
C VAL A 127 -11.89 -15.87 1.02
N THR A 128 -12.72 -15.35 1.92
CA THR A 128 -14.14 -15.66 2.00
C THR A 128 -14.97 -14.52 1.42
N LYS A 129 -16.27 -14.75 1.17
CA LYS A 129 -17.19 -13.65 0.80
C LYS A 129 -17.27 -12.58 1.89
N THR A 130 -17.26 -13.00 3.15
CA THR A 130 -17.22 -12.10 4.32
C THR A 130 -15.98 -11.23 4.30
N LEU A 131 -14.80 -11.79 4.00
CA LEU A 131 -13.58 -10.98 3.90
C LEU A 131 -13.68 -9.94 2.77
N LEU A 132 -14.28 -10.29 1.63
CA LEU A 132 -14.53 -9.32 0.55
C LEU A 132 -15.48 -8.20 0.99
N GLU A 133 -16.49 -8.50 1.81
CA GLU A 133 -17.39 -7.48 2.39
C GLU A 133 -16.63 -6.55 3.34
N HIS A 134 -15.72 -7.08 4.17
CA HIS A 134 -14.86 -6.25 5.03
C HIS A 134 -13.93 -5.35 4.21
N PHE A 135 -13.38 -5.85 3.10
CA PHE A 135 -12.61 -5.02 2.17
C PHE A 135 -13.46 -3.89 1.58
N ARG A 136 -14.72 -4.17 1.19
CA ARG A 136 -15.65 -3.15 0.67
C ARG A 136 -15.96 -2.09 1.71
N GLU A 137 -16.24 -2.52 2.95
CA GLU A 137 -16.52 -1.61 4.06
C GLU A 137 -15.35 -0.64 4.26
N VAL A 138 -14.13 -1.17 4.42
CA VAL A 138 -12.95 -0.33 4.62
C VAL A 138 -12.68 0.57 3.41
N SER A 139 -12.77 0.04 2.18
CA SER A 139 -12.55 0.86 0.97
C SER A 139 -13.62 1.92 0.75
N SER A 140 -14.79 1.80 1.38
CA SER A 140 -15.86 2.81 1.26
C SER A 140 -15.48 4.14 1.90
N HIS A 141 -14.51 4.14 2.81
CA HIS A 141 -13.95 5.33 3.45
C HIS A 141 -12.85 6.01 2.62
N CYS A 142 -12.45 5.43 1.47
CA CYS A 142 -11.51 6.09 0.59
C CYS A 142 -12.05 7.45 0.13
N PHE A 143 -11.16 8.43 0.02
CA PHE A 143 -11.43 9.79 -0.44
C PHE A 143 -12.30 10.66 0.46
N GLU A 144 -12.75 10.19 1.62
CA GLU A 144 -13.58 10.97 2.55
C GLU A 144 -12.94 12.32 2.92
N ARG A 145 -11.60 12.37 2.98
CA ARG A 145 -10.83 13.58 3.29
C ARG A 145 -9.91 14.03 2.16
N ALA A 146 -10.17 13.62 0.92
CA ALA A 146 -9.34 13.98 -0.23
C ALA A 146 -9.15 15.50 -0.36
N SER A 147 -10.21 16.28 -0.14
CA SER A 147 -10.17 17.75 -0.20
C SER A 147 -9.28 18.41 0.86
N GLU A 148 -9.03 17.74 1.99
CA GLU A 148 -8.19 18.27 3.07
C GLU A 148 -6.70 18.03 2.82
N ASP A 149 -6.36 17.02 2.02
CA ASP A 149 -4.99 16.57 1.79
C ASP A 149 -4.59 16.59 0.31
N GLN A 150 -5.26 17.39 -0.52
CA GLN A 150 -5.05 17.39 -1.97
C GLN A 150 -3.59 17.64 -2.39
N ASP A 151 -2.85 18.44 -1.62
CA ASP A 151 -1.44 18.77 -1.86
C ASP A 151 -0.44 17.71 -1.34
N LYS A 152 -0.95 16.66 -0.68
CA LYS A 152 -0.15 15.61 -0.03
C LYS A 152 -0.18 14.27 -0.75
N VAL A 153 -1.08 14.08 -1.70
CA VAL A 153 -1.32 12.76 -2.32
C VAL A 153 -0.89 12.76 -3.78
N PHE A 154 0.07 11.91 -4.11
CA PHE A 154 0.57 11.73 -5.47
C PHE A 154 0.21 10.33 -5.98
N GLY A 155 -0.57 10.25 -7.06
CA GLY A 155 -0.86 9.00 -7.76
C GLY A 155 0.19 8.67 -8.83
N LEU A 156 0.76 7.46 -8.77
CA LEU A 156 1.65 6.93 -9.81
C LEU A 156 0.98 5.75 -10.51
N TYR A 157 0.69 5.91 -11.80
CA TYR A 157 -0.05 4.94 -12.58
C TYR A 157 0.78 4.34 -13.72
N GLY A 158 0.82 3.01 -13.78
CA GLY A 158 1.42 2.28 -14.89
C GLY A 158 0.50 2.32 -16.11
N VAL A 159 0.98 2.88 -17.22
CA VAL A 159 0.22 2.98 -18.49
C VAL A 159 -0.14 1.63 -19.14
N HIS A 160 0.45 0.55 -18.65
CA HIS A 160 0.22 -0.82 -19.11
C HIS A 160 -0.24 -1.76 -17.98
N ASP A 161 -0.68 -1.23 -16.83
CA ASP A 161 -1.32 -2.05 -15.81
C ASP A 161 -2.64 -2.61 -16.36
N THR A 162 -2.85 -3.92 -16.24
CA THR A 162 -4.08 -4.62 -16.71
C THR A 162 -4.92 -5.17 -15.56
N LEU A 163 -4.52 -4.92 -14.31
CA LEU A 163 -5.14 -5.46 -13.11
C LEU A 163 -5.95 -4.39 -12.36
N VAL A 164 -5.47 -3.15 -12.35
CA VAL A 164 -6.07 -2.06 -11.59
C VAL A 164 -6.23 -0.83 -12.49
N HIS A 165 -7.48 -0.41 -12.71
CA HIS A 165 -7.84 0.73 -13.54
C HIS A 165 -8.64 1.75 -12.72
N THR A 166 -7.93 2.54 -11.92
CA THR A 166 -8.52 3.49 -10.96
C THR A 166 -8.02 4.93 -11.16
N PHE A 167 -7.35 5.22 -12.26
CA PHE A 167 -6.85 6.56 -12.56
C PHE A 167 -7.97 7.59 -12.65
N ASP A 168 -9.03 7.29 -13.42
CA ASP A 168 -10.18 8.18 -13.56
C ASP A 168 -10.82 8.47 -12.19
N LEU A 169 -11.05 7.41 -11.40
CA LEU A 169 -11.57 7.52 -10.03
C LEU A 169 -10.66 8.39 -9.14
N PHE A 170 -9.34 8.23 -9.23
CA PHE A 170 -8.42 9.07 -8.46
C PHE A 170 -8.49 10.54 -8.86
N CYS A 171 -8.56 10.83 -10.17
CA CYS A 171 -8.64 12.20 -10.68
C CYS A 171 -9.97 12.90 -10.36
N GLU A 172 -11.05 12.16 -10.08
CA GLU A 172 -12.31 12.73 -9.58
C GLU A 172 -12.14 13.36 -8.18
N HIS A 173 -11.20 12.86 -7.38
CA HIS A 173 -10.95 13.30 -6.00
C HIS A 173 -9.67 14.13 -5.82
N TYR A 174 -8.68 13.94 -6.69
CA TYR A 174 -7.39 14.63 -6.69
C TYR A 174 -7.08 15.21 -8.09
N PRO A 175 -7.55 16.44 -8.40
CA PRO A 175 -7.33 17.09 -9.68
C PRO A 175 -5.95 17.76 -9.81
#